data_AF-X1MNA3-F1
#
_entry.id   AF-X1MNA3-F1
#
_cell.length_a   1.000
_cell.length_b   1.000
_cell.length_c   1.000
_cell.angle_alpha   90.00
_cell.angle_beta   90.00
_cell.angle_gamma   90.00
#
_symmetry.space_group_name_H-M   'P 1'
#
loop_
_entity.id
_entity.type
_entity.pdbx_description
1 polymer ?
#
loop_
_entity_poly.entity_id
_entity_poly.type
_entity_poly.pdbx_seq_one_letter_code
_entity_poly.pdbx_strand_id
1 'polypeptide(L)'
;MELGLSSFLFEDYKLESKLPLLKEVGIEYVEVKPKEGHFDFQDPKYLEEMAREFKKNGIKVKSMHMPTNGVDISLLEEYDRVWSIREVEKT
;
A
#
# COMPACT_ATOMS: atom_id res chain seq x y z
N MET A 1 -10.71 -4.66 -19.09
CA MET A 1 -10.52 -5.15 -17.71
C MET A 1 -9.14 -4.70 -17.27
N GLU A 2 -9.04 -3.92 -16.19
CA GLU A 2 -7.74 -3.53 -15.61
C GLU A 2 -7.32 -4.64 -14.62
N LEU A 3 -6.15 -5.23 -14.81
CA LEU A 3 -5.59 -6.23 -13.90
C LEU A 3 -4.52 -5.58 -13.03
N GLY A 4 -4.65 -5.72 -11.72
CA GLY A 4 -3.71 -5.21 -10.75
C GLY A 4 -3.31 -6.26 -9.73
N LEU A 5 -2.27 -5.96 -8.97
CA LEU A 5 -1.71 -6.88 -7.99
C LEU A 5 -1.56 -6.20 -6.64
N SER A 6 -1.91 -6.90 -5.57
CA SER A 6 -1.70 -6.40 -4.21
C SER A 6 -0.25 -6.63 -3.79
N SER A 7 0.42 -5.58 -3.31
CA SER A 7 1.79 -5.67 -2.83
C SER A 7 1.90 -6.48 -1.53
N PHE A 8 0.76 -6.80 -0.91
CA PHE A 8 0.64 -7.76 0.18
C PHE A 8 1.29 -9.12 -0.17
N LEU A 9 1.25 -9.54 -1.44
CA LEU A 9 1.85 -10.81 -1.89
C LEU A 9 3.38 -10.87 -1.73
N PHE A 10 4.05 -9.73 -1.49
CA PHE A 10 5.49 -9.65 -1.32
C PHE A 10 5.86 -8.61 -0.25
N GLU A 11 5.05 -8.52 0.81
CA GLU A 11 5.19 -7.52 1.89
C GLU A 11 6.46 -7.67 2.75
N ASP A 12 7.26 -8.69 2.52
CA ASP A 12 8.57 -8.89 3.17
C ASP A 12 9.74 -8.21 2.44
N TYR A 13 9.46 -7.59 1.29
CA TYR A 13 10.46 -6.84 0.51
C TYR A 13 10.11 -5.36 0.44
N LYS A 14 11.10 -4.48 0.27
CA LYS A 14 10.83 -3.10 -0.13
C LYS A 14 10.08 -3.08 -1.46
N LEU A 15 8.95 -2.37 -1.54
CA LEU A 15 8.12 -2.32 -2.75
C LEU A 15 8.92 -1.85 -3.97
N GLU A 16 9.77 -0.84 -3.80
CA GLU A 16 10.66 -0.31 -4.84
C GLU A 16 11.46 -1.41 -5.56
N SER A 17 11.97 -2.39 -4.79
CA SER A 17 12.80 -3.49 -5.33
C SER A 17 12.04 -4.42 -6.27
N LYS A 18 10.70 -4.39 -6.26
CA LYS A 18 9.84 -5.26 -7.07
C LYS A 18 9.25 -4.55 -8.28
N LEU A 19 9.31 -3.22 -8.35
CA LEU A 19 8.75 -2.45 -9.48
C LEU A 19 9.31 -2.89 -10.84
N PRO A 20 10.62 -3.18 -11.01
CA PRO A 20 11.13 -3.66 -12.30
C PRO A 20 10.50 -5.00 -12.70
N LEU A 21 10.35 -5.92 -11.76
CA LEU A 21 9.74 -7.23 -12.02
C LEU A 21 8.27 -7.08 -12.39
N LEU A 22 7.51 -6.25 -11.68
CA LEU A 22 6.11 -5.98 -11.98
C LEU A 22 5.94 -5.42 -13.40
N LYS A 23 6.85 -4.51 -13.80
CA LYS A 23 6.91 -4.00 -15.17
C LYS A 23 7.21 -5.10 -16.19
N GLU A 24 8.19 -5.97 -15.92
CA GLU A 24 8.56 -7.07 -16.83
C GLU A 24 7.40 -8.03 -17.12
N VAL A 25 6.57 -8.30 -16.11
CA VAL A 25 5.39 -9.17 -16.27
C VAL A 25 4.14 -8.42 -16.75
N GLY A 26 4.25 -7.12 -17.04
CA GLY A 26 3.16 -6.31 -17.58
C GLY A 26 2.09 -5.88 -16.57
N ILE A 27 2.42 -5.84 -15.28
CA ILE A 27 1.51 -5.31 -14.25
C ILE A 27 1.56 -3.78 -14.28
N GLU A 28 0.42 -3.17 -14.59
CA GLU A 28 0.27 -1.70 -14.64
C GLU A 28 -0.33 -1.11 -13.36
N TYR A 29 -1.02 -1.93 -12.54
CA TYR A 29 -1.78 -1.46 -11.38
C TYR A 29 -1.35 -2.20 -10.12
N VAL A 30 -1.12 -1.43 -9.05
CA VAL A 30 -0.75 -1.98 -7.75
C VAL A 30 -1.67 -1.41 -6.66
N GLU A 31 -2.14 -2.30 -5.79
CA GLU A 31 -2.61 -1.92 -4.46
C GLU A 31 -1.43 -1.99 -3.50
N VAL A 32 -1.14 -0.89 -2.79
CA VAL A 32 0.03 -0.82 -1.89
C VAL A 32 -0.35 -1.22 -0.45
N LYS A 33 0.53 -1.97 0.21
CA LYS A 33 0.37 -2.36 1.60
C LYS A 33 1.09 -1.34 2.52
N PRO A 34 0.40 -0.60 3.38
CA PRO A 34 1.05 0.31 4.34
C PRO A 34 1.74 -0.51 5.44
N LYS A 35 3.07 -0.66 5.34
CA LYS A 35 3.88 -1.44 6.29
C LYS A 35 5.30 -0.89 6.30
N GLU A 36 5.83 -0.68 7.50
CA GLU A 36 7.21 -0.22 7.69
C GLU A 36 8.20 -1.17 6.99
N GLY A 37 9.14 -0.61 6.22
CA GLY A 37 10.12 -1.38 5.47
C GLY A 37 9.58 -2.01 4.17
N HIS A 38 8.29 -1.87 3.87
CA HIS A 38 7.68 -2.24 2.59
C HIS A 38 7.22 -1.01 1.81
N PHE A 39 6.35 -0.20 2.40
CA PHE A 39 5.85 1.07 1.85
C PHE A 39 5.62 2.09 2.99
N ASP A 40 6.61 2.95 3.19
CA ASP A 40 6.69 3.91 4.30
C ASP A 40 5.87 5.18 4.02
N PHE A 41 4.55 5.03 3.92
CA PHE A 41 3.62 6.08 3.49
C PHE A 41 3.59 7.35 4.38
N GLN A 42 4.17 7.30 5.59
CA GLN A 42 4.23 8.44 6.50
C GLN A 42 5.41 9.38 6.22
N ASP A 43 6.38 8.99 5.38
CA ASP A 43 7.53 9.83 5.00
C ASP A 43 7.26 10.55 3.66
N PRO A 44 7.07 11.89 3.67
CA PRO A 44 6.79 12.64 2.45
C PRO A 44 7.91 12.60 1.41
N LYS A 45 9.18 12.51 1.84
CA LYS A 45 10.32 12.46 0.91
C LYS A 45 10.35 11.10 0.20
N TYR A 46 10.16 10.03 0.96
CA TYR A 46 10.01 8.69 0.42
C TYR A 46 8.85 8.61 -0.59
N LEU A 47 7.69 9.21 -0.28
CA LEU A 47 6.56 9.24 -1.20
C LEU A 47 6.87 9.94 -2.52
N GLU A 48 7.63 11.05 -2.49
CA GLU A 48 8.05 11.75 -3.70
C GLU A 48 8.99 10.90 -4.56
N GLU A 49 9.94 10.20 -3.93
CA GLU A 49 10.86 9.28 -4.60
C GLU A 49 10.12 8.08 -5.21
N MET A 50 9.23 7.45 -4.44
CA MET A 50 8.38 6.36 -4.92
C MET A 50 7.48 6.78 -6.07
N ALA A 51 6.89 7.98 -6.04
CA ALA A 51 6.09 8.49 -7.15
C ALA A 51 6.89 8.56 -8.46
N ARG A 52 8.18 8.95 -8.38
CA ARG A 52 9.08 8.96 -9.54
C ARG A 52 9.39 7.54 -10.01
N GLU A 53 9.65 6.61 -9.09
CA GLU A 53 9.92 5.20 -9.44
C GLU A 53 8.69 4.49 -10.03
N PHE A 54 7.48 4.72 -9.50
CA PHE A 54 6.24 4.23 -10.12
C PHE A 54 6.09 4.74 -11.55
N LYS A 55 6.28 6.05 -11.77
CA LYS A 55 6.19 6.68 -13.09
C LYS A 55 7.22 6.09 -14.07
N LYS A 56 8.47 5.92 -13.63
CA LYS A 56 9.57 5.32 -14.42
C LYS A 56 9.29 3.86 -14.79
N ASN A 57 8.58 3.13 -13.94
CA ASN A 57 8.20 1.73 -14.20
C ASN A 57 6.85 1.58 -14.90
N GLY A 58 6.12 2.67 -15.16
CA GLY A 58 4.79 2.62 -15.80
C GLY A 58 3.70 2.04 -14.89
N ILE A 59 3.90 2.06 -13.58
CA ILE A 59 2.99 1.50 -12.58
C ILE A 59 2.12 2.60 -12.00
N LYS A 60 0.83 2.31 -11.83
CA LYS A 60 -0.17 3.17 -11.20
C LYS A 60 -0.61 2.55 -9.88
N VAL A 61 -0.39 3.27 -8.78
CA VAL A 61 -1.00 2.92 -7.50
C VAL A 61 -2.48 3.34 -7.53
N LYS A 62 -3.39 2.39 -7.28
CA LYS A 62 -4.85 2.63 -7.36
C LYS A 62 -5.54 2.64 -6.00
N SER A 63 -4.98 1.91 -5.05
CA SER A 63 -5.54 1.74 -3.70
C SER A 63 -4.42 1.44 -2.73
N MET A 64 -4.74 1.62 -1.46
CA MET A 64 -3.90 1.24 -0.34
C MET A 64 -4.69 0.24 0.50
N HIS A 65 -4.06 -0.88 0.83
CA HIS A 65 -4.66 -1.92 1.66
C HIS A 65 -4.91 -1.37 3.07
N MET A 66 -5.96 -1.85 3.74
CA MET A 66 -6.21 -1.50 5.14
C MET A 66 -5.00 -1.83 6.05
N PRO A 67 -4.84 -1.11 7.17
CA PRO A 67 -3.91 -1.48 8.23
C PRO A 67 -4.13 -2.92 8.70
N THR A 68 -3.06 -3.61 9.13
CA THR A 68 -3.13 -4.98 9.67
C THR A 68 -2.89 -5.04 11.17
N ASN A 69 -2.95 -3.91 11.87
CA ASN A 69 -2.84 -3.81 13.32
C ASN A 69 -4.13 -4.18 14.06
N GLY A 70 -4.92 -5.12 13.52
CA GLY A 70 -6.15 -5.63 14.17
C GLY A 70 -7.36 -4.69 14.08
N VAL A 71 -7.33 -3.71 13.18
CA VAL A 71 -8.47 -2.79 12.96
C VAL A 71 -9.71 -3.51 12.47
N ASP A 72 -10.84 -3.22 13.09
CA ASP A 72 -12.16 -3.71 12.69
C ASP A 72 -13.20 -2.60 12.89
N ILE A 73 -13.62 -1.99 11.77
CA ILE A 73 -14.61 -0.91 11.76
C ILE A 73 -16.05 -1.41 11.97
N SER A 74 -16.26 -2.72 12.06
CA SER A 74 -17.57 -3.34 12.25
C SER A 74 -17.87 -3.69 13.71
N LEU A 75 -16.93 -3.48 14.63
CA LEU A 75 -17.09 -3.78 16.05
C LEU A 75 -18.30 -3.08 16.65
N LEU A 76 -19.05 -3.78 17.51
CA LEU A 76 -20.20 -3.20 18.21
C LEU A 76 -19.78 -2.20 19.29
N GLU A 77 -18.67 -2.50 19.98
CA GLU A 77 -18.10 -1.63 20.99
C GLU A 77 -17.61 -0.32 20.35
N GLU A 78 -18.16 0.80 20.81
CA GLU A 78 -17.94 2.09 20.15
C GLU A 78 -16.50 2.54 20.23
N TYR A 79 -15.87 2.36 21.40
CA TYR A 79 -14.47 2.76 21.59
C TYR A 79 -13.54 2.06 20.60
N ASP A 80 -13.64 0.73 20.49
CA ASP A 80 -12.78 -0.08 19.61
C ASP A 80 -13.05 0.20 18.12
N ARG A 81 -14.32 0.42 17.77
CA ARG A 81 -14.71 0.82 16.41
C ARG A 81 -14.15 2.19 16.05
N VAL A 82 -14.28 3.18 16.94
CA VAL A 82 -13.75 4.53 16.73
C VAL A 82 -12.23 4.50 16.62
N TRP A 83 -11.56 3.74 17.50
CA TRP A 83 -10.11 3.52 17.40
C TRP A 83 -9.74 2.94 16.03
N SER A 84 -10.46 1.92 15.56
CA SER A 84 -10.21 1.29 14.25
C SER A 84 -10.39 2.28 13.09
N ILE A 85 -11.43 3.12 13.13
CA ILE A 85 -11.64 4.19 12.13
C ILE A 85 -10.45 5.16 12.13
N ARG A 86 -9.96 5.58 13.32
CA ARG A 86 -8.80 6.48 13.41
C ARG A 86 -7.53 5.87 12.85
N GLU A 87 -7.32 4.56 13.04
CA GLU A 87 -6.17 3.87 12.45
C GLU A 87 -6.26 3.80 10.92
N VAL A 88 -7.47 3.62 10.36
CA VAL A 88 -7.69 3.70 8.91
C VAL A 88 -7.46 5.12 8.40
N GLU A 89 -7.95 6.16 9.08
CA GLU A 89 -7.76 7.57 8.68
C GLU A 89 -6.29 8.01 8.67
N LYS A 90 -5.43 7.36 9.46
CA LYS A 90 -4.00 7.64 9.47
C LYS A 90 -3.28 7.13 8.22
N THR A 91 -3.92 6.29 7.41
CA THR A 91 -3.36 5.56 6.27
C THR A 91 -3.85 6.15 4.96
#